data_AF-A0A3A8I679-F1
#
_entry.id   AF-A0A3A8I679-F1
#
_cell.length_a   1.000
_cell.length_b   1.000
_cell.length_c   1.000
_cell.angle_alpha   90.00
_cell.angle_beta   90.00
_cell.angle_gamma   90.00
#
_symmetry.space_group_name_H-M   'P 1'
#
loop_
_entity.id
_entity.type
_entity.pdbx_description
1 polymer ?
#
loop_
_entity_poly.entity_id
_entity_poly.type
_entity_poly.pdbx_seq_one_letter_code
_entity_poly.pdbx_strand_id
1 'polypeptide(L)'
;TLPALLETLFTTDGVRAPTVFPRADLVTAFLTGVTGVNANGSTAEMQRLNMALPATAKATQNNLGAAGCFKDGKLDTGLAGCDPAGFPNGRRPGDDVVDIELRVAMGYLLADDTQAPSRNIPFNDGVLQDASQFDATFPYLRTPNAGANGDGT
;
A
#
# COMPACT_ATOMS: atom_id res chain seq x y z
N THR A 1 6.81 -4.25 -18.36
CA THR A 1 6.10 -4.34 -17.06
C THR A 1 5.68 -2.94 -16.64
N LEU A 2 4.79 -2.78 -15.66
CA LEU A 2 4.37 -1.46 -15.17
C LEU A 2 5.56 -0.55 -14.78
N PRO A 3 6.59 -1.02 -14.03
CA PRO A 3 7.76 -0.18 -13.71
C PRO A 3 8.50 0.38 -14.92
N ALA A 4 8.68 -0.42 -15.98
CA ALA A 4 9.35 0.03 -17.20
C ALA A 4 8.54 1.11 -17.95
N LEU A 5 7.20 1.05 -17.89
CA LEU A 5 6.34 2.09 -18.44
C LEU A 5 6.49 3.40 -17.65
N LEU A 6 6.53 3.34 -16.31
CA LEU A 6 6.73 4.52 -15.47
C LEU A 6 8.09 5.17 -15.73
N GLU A 7 9.16 4.37 -15.83
CA GLU A 7 10.47 4.88 -16.25
C GLU A 7 10.42 5.56 -17.62
N THR A 8 9.72 4.99 -18.58
CA THR A 8 9.60 5.58 -19.93
C THR A 8 8.86 6.92 -19.90
N LEU A 9 7.75 7.00 -19.15
CA LEU A 9 6.90 8.20 -19.09
C LEU A 9 7.53 9.34 -18.26
N PHE A 10 8.26 9.00 -17.19
CA PHE A 10 8.78 9.96 -16.21
C PHE A 10 10.31 9.99 -16.17
N THR A 11 10.98 9.61 -17.27
CA THR A 11 12.45 9.58 -17.34
C THR A 11 13.08 10.96 -17.11
N THR A 12 12.38 12.02 -17.55
CA THR A 12 12.78 13.43 -17.37
C THR A 12 12.79 13.85 -15.92
N ASP A 13 11.95 13.22 -15.11
CA ASP A 13 11.85 13.44 -13.66
C ASP A 13 12.78 12.52 -12.86
N GLY A 14 13.63 11.76 -13.56
CA GLY A 14 14.63 10.87 -12.95
C GLY A 14 14.07 9.53 -12.46
N VAL A 15 12.83 9.16 -12.82
CA VAL A 15 12.26 7.86 -12.46
C VAL A 15 13.05 6.73 -13.14
N ARG A 16 13.36 5.67 -12.39
CA ARG A 16 14.06 4.47 -12.85
C ARG A 16 13.38 3.23 -12.29
N ALA A 17 13.13 2.25 -13.15
CA ALA A 17 12.51 0.99 -12.74
C ALA A 17 13.49 0.13 -11.91
N PRO A 18 12.98 -0.74 -11.03
CA PRO A 18 13.81 -1.77 -10.40
C PRO A 18 14.40 -2.71 -11.45
N THR A 19 15.70 -3.02 -11.30
CA THR A 19 16.46 -3.89 -12.22
C THR A 19 16.86 -5.22 -11.59
N VAL A 20 16.46 -5.46 -10.34
CA VAL A 20 16.68 -6.75 -9.67
C VAL A 20 15.71 -7.80 -10.18
N PHE A 21 16.26 -8.92 -10.67
CA PHE A 21 15.50 -10.08 -11.12
C PHE A 21 16.12 -11.37 -10.55
N PRO A 22 15.31 -12.32 -10.07
CA PRO A 22 13.84 -12.28 -9.97
C PRO A 22 13.31 -11.36 -8.84
N ARG A 23 12.08 -10.86 -8.99
CA ARG A 23 11.38 -9.99 -8.01
C ARG A 23 10.71 -10.80 -6.90
N ALA A 24 11.52 -11.33 -5.97
CA ALA A 24 11.02 -12.13 -4.84
C ALA A 24 10.13 -11.33 -3.87
N ASP A 25 10.30 -10.01 -3.82
CA ASP A 25 9.45 -9.08 -3.08
C ASP A 25 8.01 -9.07 -3.61
N LEU A 26 7.81 -9.08 -4.95
CA LEU A 26 6.48 -9.15 -5.56
C LEU A 26 5.83 -10.53 -5.36
N VAL A 27 6.62 -11.60 -5.41
CA VAL A 27 6.14 -12.95 -5.07
C VAL A 27 5.62 -12.97 -3.64
N THR A 28 6.37 -12.37 -2.71
CA THR A 28 5.96 -12.29 -1.30
C THR A 28 4.72 -11.42 -1.13
N ALA A 29 4.68 -10.23 -1.73
CA ALA A 29 3.59 -9.28 -1.58
C ALA A 29 2.26 -9.79 -2.15
N PHE A 30 2.29 -10.33 -3.38
CA PHE A 30 1.07 -10.67 -4.12
C PHE A 30 0.75 -12.16 -4.11
N LEU A 31 1.75 -13.04 -4.22
CA LEU A 31 1.52 -14.47 -4.48
C LEU A 31 1.51 -15.35 -3.23
N THR A 32 2.40 -15.14 -2.26
CA THR A 32 2.51 -16.02 -1.08
C THR A 32 2.07 -15.37 0.24
N GLY A 33 2.04 -14.04 0.29
CA GLY A 33 1.85 -13.27 1.50
C GLY A 33 3.15 -13.06 2.28
N VAL A 34 3.16 -12.00 3.09
CA VAL A 34 4.24 -11.63 3.99
C VAL A 34 4.15 -12.47 5.27
N THR A 35 5.24 -13.14 5.62
CA THR A 35 5.33 -13.96 6.83
C THR A 35 5.10 -13.09 8.07
N GLY A 36 4.23 -13.55 8.98
CA GLY A 36 3.84 -12.79 10.19
C GLY A 36 2.77 -11.71 9.95
N VAL A 37 2.42 -11.43 8.70
CA VAL A 37 1.37 -10.45 8.34
C VAL A 37 0.15 -11.14 7.76
N ASN A 38 0.28 -11.79 6.60
CA ASN A 38 -0.87 -12.36 5.89
C ASN A 38 -0.57 -13.68 5.16
N ALA A 39 0.64 -14.23 5.27
CA ALA A 39 0.97 -15.55 4.71
C ALA A 39 0.13 -16.67 5.36
N ASN A 40 -0.53 -17.50 4.54
CA ASN A 40 -1.39 -18.61 4.98
C ASN A 40 -1.12 -19.93 4.23
N GLY A 41 -0.04 -20.00 3.45
CA GLY A 41 0.33 -21.17 2.66
C GLY A 41 -0.30 -21.25 1.26
N SER A 42 -1.20 -20.33 0.89
CA SER A 42 -1.74 -20.28 -0.47
C SER A 42 -0.78 -19.57 -1.45
N THR A 43 -0.83 -19.99 -2.72
CA THR A 43 -0.10 -19.36 -3.83
C THR A 43 -1.08 -18.80 -4.85
N ALA A 44 -1.64 -17.62 -4.59
CA ALA A 44 -2.55 -16.91 -5.48
C ALA A 44 -2.47 -15.39 -5.25
N GLU A 45 -2.88 -14.59 -6.24
CA GLU A 45 -3.24 -13.19 -5.97
C GLU A 45 -4.58 -13.22 -5.23
N MET A 46 -4.63 -12.66 -4.02
CA MET A 46 -5.84 -12.60 -3.21
C MET A 46 -5.67 -11.65 -2.02
N GLN A 47 -6.76 -11.03 -1.62
CA GLN A 47 -6.90 -10.43 -0.31
C GLN A 47 -6.87 -11.52 0.77
N ARG A 48 -5.95 -11.40 1.74
CA ARG A 48 -5.72 -12.43 2.77
C ARG A 48 -6.10 -11.89 4.13
N LEU A 49 -7.35 -12.15 4.55
CA LEU A 49 -7.82 -11.73 5.86
C LEU A 49 -7.03 -12.45 6.98
N ASN A 50 -6.25 -11.69 7.74
CA ASN A 50 -5.65 -12.16 8.99
C ASN A 50 -6.38 -11.60 10.21
N MET A 51 -7.07 -12.47 10.95
CA MET A 51 -7.75 -12.13 12.21
C MET A 51 -6.88 -12.34 13.46
N ALA A 52 -5.67 -12.88 13.33
CA ALA A 52 -4.74 -13.03 14.45
C ALA A 52 -4.09 -11.69 14.86
N LEU A 53 -4.02 -10.72 13.95
CA LEU A 53 -3.59 -9.36 14.25
C LEU A 53 -4.79 -8.54 14.77
N PRO A 54 -4.64 -7.73 15.83
CA PRO A 54 -5.72 -6.87 16.31
C PRO A 54 -6.12 -5.83 15.25
N ALA A 55 -7.39 -5.42 15.24
CA ALA A 55 -7.89 -4.31 14.45
C ALA A 55 -7.18 -3.00 14.83
N THR A 56 -6.67 -2.25 13.83
CA THR A 56 -6.15 -0.90 14.09
C THR A 56 -7.31 0.06 14.25
N ALA A 57 -7.38 0.75 15.39
CA ALA A 57 -8.39 1.75 15.66
C ALA A 57 -8.37 2.84 14.58
N LYS A 58 -9.55 3.30 14.13
CA LYS A 58 -9.70 4.26 13.02
C LYS A 58 -8.73 5.45 13.11
N ALA A 59 -8.58 6.03 14.30
CA ALA A 59 -7.75 7.21 14.53
C ALA A 59 -6.24 6.99 14.33
N THR A 60 -5.79 5.74 14.30
CA THR A 60 -4.36 5.36 14.17
C THR A 60 -4.10 4.53 12.92
N GLN A 61 -5.06 4.44 12.00
CA GLN A 61 -4.88 3.71 10.75
C GLN A 61 -3.89 4.47 9.85
N ASN A 62 -2.91 3.75 9.29
CA ASN A 62 -2.06 4.26 8.23
C ASN A 62 -2.62 3.82 6.87
N ASN A 63 -2.77 4.75 5.93
CA ASN A 63 -3.27 4.45 4.60
C ASN A 63 -2.31 3.58 3.76
N LEU A 64 -1.01 3.54 4.08
CA LEU A 64 -0.07 2.61 3.47
C LEU A 64 -0.10 1.20 4.08
N GLY A 65 -0.95 0.95 5.08
CA GLY A 65 -1.18 -0.38 5.66
C GLY A 65 0.11 -1.11 6.04
N ALA A 66 0.19 -2.39 5.67
CA ALA A 66 1.33 -3.23 6.04
C ALA A 66 2.63 -2.84 5.31
N ALA A 67 2.55 -2.09 4.21
CA ALA A 67 3.74 -1.60 3.52
C ALA A 67 4.54 -0.66 4.44
N GLY A 68 3.86 0.17 5.24
CA GLY A 68 4.51 1.03 6.25
C GLY A 68 5.31 0.28 7.33
N CYS A 69 5.19 -1.05 7.40
CA CYS A 69 6.00 -1.90 8.26
C CYS A 69 7.30 -2.36 7.61
N PHE A 70 7.65 -1.89 6.40
CA PHE A 70 8.89 -2.26 5.74
C PHE A 70 9.92 -1.14 5.76
N LYS A 71 11.17 -1.51 6.01
CA LYS A 71 12.34 -0.66 5.83
C LYS A 71 13.51 -1.48 5.31
N ASP A 72 14.13 -0.99 4.24
CA ASP A 72 15.31 -1.61 3.61
C ASP A 72 15.13 -3.14 3.40
N GLY A 73 13.97 -3.50 2.84
CA GLY A 73 13.60 -4.88 2.50
C GLY A 73 13.27 -5.78 3.68
N LYS A 74 13.10 -5.23 4.89
CA LYS A 74 12.77 -6.00 6.10
C LYS A 74 11.46 -5.53 6.71
N LEU A 75 10.66 -6.49 7.14
CA LEU A 75 9.49 -6.24 7.97
C LEU A 75 9.96 -5.87 9.39
N ASP A 76 9.51 -4.73 9.89
CA ASP A 76 9.71 -4.24 11.25
C ASP A 76 8.40 -3.64 11.76
N THR A 77 7.76 -4.34 12.71
CA THR A 77 6.47 -3.92 13.29
C THR A 77 6.60 -2.79 14.30
N GLY A 78 7.82 -2.36 14.64
CA GLY A 78 8.09 -1.23 15.53
C GLY A 78 8.22 0.12 14.80
N LEU A 79 8.16 0.13 13.46
CA LEU A 79 8.31 1.36 12.69
C LEU A 79 7.18 2.36 12.94
N ALA A 80 7.54 3.64 12.99
CA ALA A 80 6.56 4.71 12.96
C ALA A 80 5.78 4.65 11.64
N GLY A 81 4.46 4.54 11.74
CA GLY A 81 3.58 4.35 10.58
C GLY A 81 3.38 2.90 10.16
N CYS A 82 3.96 1.92 10.85
CA CYS A 82 3.61 0.52 10.61
C CYS A 82 2.15 0.24 11.00
N ASP A 83 1.40 -0.36 10.09
CA ASP A 83 0.05 -0.85 10.33
C ASP A 83 -0.13 -2.22 9.67
N PRO A 84 0.31 -3.32 10.32
CA PRO A 84 0.35 -4.67 9.72
C PRO A 84 -1.06 -5.25 9.50
N ALA A 85 -2.05 -4.46 9.87
CA ALA A 85 -3.44 -4.74 10.03
C ALA A 85 -4.30 -4.15 8.88
N GLY A 86 -3.71 -3.26 8.08
CA GLY A 86 -4.26 -2.75 6.82
C GLY A 86 -4.03 -3.69 5.64
N PHE A 87 -4.24 -3.19 4.42
CA PHE A 87 -3.98 -3.88 3.16
C PHE A 87 -2.60 -4.58 3.21
N PRO A 88 -2.52 -5.85 2.77
CA PRO A 88 -3.53 -6.65 2.06
C PRO A 88 -4.49 -7.47 2.96
N ASN A 89 -4.62 -7.15 4.26
CA ASN A 89 -5.50 -7.90 5.17
C ASN A 89 -7.00 -7.59 4.98
N GLY A 90 -7.35 -6.49 4.30
CA GLY A 90 -8.71 -6.27 3.84
C GLY A 90 -9.76 -5.99 4.92
N ARG A 91 -9.35 -5.36 6.02
CA ARG A 91 -10.22 -5.18 7.21
C ARG A 91 -10.94 -3.84 7.26
N ARG A 92 -10.58 -2.91 6.38
CA ARG A 92 -11.06 -1.53 6.38
C ARG A 92 -10.93 -0.92 4.97
N PRO A 93 -11.70 0.14 4.68
CA PRO A 93 -11.65 0.83 3.39
C PRO A 93 -10.60 1.95 3.29
N GLY A 94 -10.05 2.44 4.40
CA GLY A 94 -9.13 3.58 4.43
C GLY A 94 -7.68 3.29 4.03
N ASP A 95 -7.41 2.15 3.40
CA ASP A 95 -6.08 1.83 2.86
C ASP A 95 -6.00 2.31 1.41
N ASP A 96 -4.92 2.99 1.06
CA ASP A 96 -4.66 3.51 -0.28
C ASP A 96 -4.00 2.43 -1.14
N VAL A 97 -4.83 1.50 -1.61
CA VAL A 97 -4.38 0.29 -2.32
C VAL A 97 -3.58 0.65 -3.56
N VAL A 98 -3.99 1.68 -4.31
CA VAL A 98 -3.31 2.10 -5.55
C VAL A 98 -1.90 2.60 -5.22
N ASP A 99 -1.76 3.48 -4.23
CA ASP A 99 -0.45 3.95 -3.76
C ASP A 99 0.43 2.79 -3.27
N ILE A 100 -0.13 1.88 -2.47
CA ILE A 100 0.61 0.74 -1.93
C ILE A 100 1.14 -0.14 -3.07
N GLU A 101 0.27 -0.60 -3.96
CA GLU A 101 0.66 -1.51 -5.04
C GLU A 101 1.64 -0.88 -6.02
N LEU A 102 1.45 0.40 -6.35
CA LEU A 102 2.34 1.16 -7.22
C LEU A 102 3.74 1.29 -6.63
N ARG A 103 3.84 1.63 -5.34
CA ARG A 103 5.12 1.72 -4.62
C ARG A 103 5.80 0.36 -4.52
N VAL A 104 5.07 -0.70 -4.19
CA VAL A 104 5.59 -2.07 -4.14
C VAL A 104 6.10 -2.51 -5.52
N ALA A 105 5.35 -2.25 -6.60
CA ALA A 105 5.79 -2.52 -7.97
C ALA A 105 7.09 -1.79 -8.31
N MET A 106 7.22 -0.52 -7.88
CA MET A 106 8.42 0.32 -8.02
C MET A 106 9.55 0.00 -7.03
N GLY A 107 9.42 -1.05 -6.23
CA GLY A 107 10.52 -1.60 -5.44
C GLY A 107 10.60 -1.10 -4.00
N TYR A 108 9.51 -0.57 -3.45
CA TYR A 108 9.47 -0.12 -2.06
C TYR A 108 9.89 -1.17 -1.03
N LEU A 109 9.65 -2.46 -1.32
CA LEU A 109 10.04 -3.59 -0.46
C LEU A 109 11.46 -4.12 -0.73
N LEU A 110 12.25 -3.46 -1.59
CA LEU A 110 13.62 -3.85 -1.89
C LEU A 110 14.62 -3.20 -0.91
N ALA A 111 15.81 -3.78 -0.81
CA ALA A 111 16.74 -3.49 0.27
C ALA A 111 17.45 -2.15 0.14
N ASP A 112 17.74 -1.71 -1.08
CA ASP A 112 18.49 -0.49 -1.34
C ASP A 112 18.19 0.14 -2.73
N ASP A 113 18.70 1.34 -2.94
CA ASP A 113 18.52 2.12 -4.17
C ASP A 113 19.29 1.52 -5.37
N THR A 114 20.23 0.59 -5.14
CA THR A 114 20.90 -0.11 -6.24
C THR A 114 19.96 -1.12 -6.91
N GLN A 115 19.05 -1.71 -6.13
CA GLN A 115 18.01 -2.62 -6.61
C GLN A 115 16.81 -1.88 -7.22
N ALA A 116 16.45 -0.73 -6.64
CA ALA A 116 15.35 0.12 -7.07
C ALA A 116 15.64 1.61 -6.80
N PRO A 117 16.22 2.33 -7.77
CA PRO A 117 16.69 3.71 -7.54
C PRO A 117 15.59 4.70 -7.17
N SER A 118 14.35 4.42 -7.59
CA SER A 118 13.18 5.25 -7.31
C SER A 118 12.30 4.73 -6.17
N ARG A 119 12.73 3.73 -5.39
CA ARG A 119 11.88 3.07 -4.37
C ARG A 119 11.30 4.00 -3.30
N ASN A 120 11.98 5.10 -3.01
CA ASN A 120 11.60 6.08 -1.99
C ASN A 120 10.75 7.23 -2.53
N ILE A 121 10.48 7.26 -3.84
CA ILE A 121 9.53 8.23 -4.41
C ILE A 121 8.11 7.85 -3.95
N PRO A 122 7.33 8.79 -3.41
CA PRO A 122 5.96 8.53 -2.98
C PRO A 122 5.03 8.47 -4.19
N PHE A 123 5.17 7.42 -5.00
CA PHE A 123 4.28 7.19 -6.14
C PHE A 123 2.82 7.17 -5.67
N ASN A 124 1.99 7.98 -6.33
CA ASN A 124 0.58 8.13 -6.03
C ASN A 124 -0.22 8.45 -7.28
N ASP A 125 -1.53 8.23 -7.23
CA ASP A 125 -2.46 8.57 -8.30
C ASP A 125 -3.11 9.97 -8.15
N GLY A 126 -2.73 10.70 -7.10
CA GLY A 126 -3.27 12.02 -6.75
C GLY A 126 -4.60 11.98 -6.00
N VAL A 127 -5.15 10.79 -5.70
CA VAL A 127 -6.45 10.60 -5.03
C VAL A 127 -6.25 9.90 -3.69
N LEU A 128 -5.83 10.68 -2.69
CA LEU A 128 -5.58 10.16 -1.35
C LEU A 128 -6.79 9.43 -0.77
N GLN A 129 -6.57 8.18 -0.36
CA GLN A 129 -7.48 7.45 0.50
C GLN A 129 -6.95 7.41 1.94
N ASP A 130 -7.82 7.66 2.92
CA ASP A 130 -7.51 7.56 4.34
C ASP A 130 -8.73 7.24 5.21
N ALA A 131 -8.48 6.84 6.46
CA ALA A 131 -9.51 6.46 7.42
C ALA A 131 -10.50 7.60 7.74
N SER A 132 -10.07 8.85 7.59
CA SER A 132 -10.89 10.04 7.80
C SER A 132 -11.91 10.27 6.69
N GLN A 133 -12.02 9.43 5.67
CA GLN A 133 -13.13 9.46 4.71
C GLN A 133 -14.29 8.52 5.09
N PHE A 134 -14.08 7.63 6.05
CA PHE A 134 -15.04 6.57 6.42
C PHE A 134 -15.54 6.72 7.86
N ASP A 135 -16.63 6.04 8.18
CA ASP A 135 -17.10 5.86 9.55
C ASP A 135 -16.33 4.74 10.27
N ALA A 136 -16.44 4.67 11.60
CA ALA A 136 -15.73 3.66 12.39
C ALA A 136 -16.45 2.30 12.42
N THR A 137 -17.70 2.25 11.96
CA THR A 137 -18.57 1.08 11.99
C THR A 137 -19.24 0.87 10.65
N PHE A 138 -19.52 -0.39 10.31
CA PHE A 138 -20.32 -0.75 9.14
C PHE A 138 -21.66 0.01 9.13
N PRO A 139 -22.12 0.58 8.00
CA PRO A 139 -21.64 0.37 6.62
C PRO A 139 -20.43 1.20 6.16
N TYR A 140 -19.69 1.85 7.07
CA TYR A 140 -18.51 2.70 6.82
C TYR A 140 -18.71 3.93 5.92
N LEU A 141 -19.88 4.05 5.29
CA LEU A 141 -20.29 5.21 4.49
C LEU A 141 -20.64 6.39 5.38
N ARG A 142 -20.05 7.54 5.06
CA ARG A 142 -20.47 8.82 5.64
C ARG A 142 -21.73 9.34 4.99
N THR A 143 -22.42 10.20 5.75
CA THR A 143 -23.42 11.10 5.18
C THR A 143 -22.79 11.89 4.03
N PRO A 144 -23.34 11.82 2.81
CA PRO A 144 -22.84 12.62 1.69
C PRO A 144 -22.86 14.10 2.03
N ASN A 145 -21.90 14.85 1.49
CA ASN A 145 -21.99 16.31 1.51
C ASN A 145 -23.31 16.74 0.88
N ALA A 146 -23.89 17.83 1.39
CA ALA A 146 -25.03 18.44 0.72
C ALA A 146 -24.66 18.75 -0.74
N GLY A 147 -25.62 18.58 -1.66
CA GLY A 147 -25.42 18.96 -3.05
C GLY A 147 -25.12 20.46 -3.16
N ALA A 148 -24.50 20.88 -4.27
CA ALA A 148 -24.32 22.30 -4.55
C ALA A 148 -25.69 23.02 -4.48
N ASN A 149 -25.74 24.19 -3.83
CA ASN A 149 -26.97 24.97 -3.65
C ASN A 149 -27.52 25.58 -4.96
N GLY A 150 -26.95 25.23 -6.11
CA GLY A 150 -27.33 25.76 -7.42
C GLY A 150 -26.88 27.21 -7.67
N ASP A 151 -26.07 27.79 -6.78
CA ASP A 151 -25.54 29.16 -6.88
C ASP A 151 -24.17 29.23 -7.57
N GLY A 152 -23.53 28.09 -7.85
CA GLY A 152 -22.27 28.04 -8.61
C GLY A 152 -21.08 28.70 -7.90
N THR A 153 -21.18 28.87 -6.57
CA THR A 153 -20.12 29.40 -5.70
C THR A 153 -19.73 28.39 -4.63
#